data_AF-A0A1H7SL47-F1
#
_entry.id   AF-A0A1H7SL47-F1
#
_cell.length_a   1.000
_cell.length_b   1.000
_cell.length_c   1.000
_cell.angle_alpha   90.00
_cell.angle_beta   90.00
_cell.angle_gamma   90.00
#
_symmetry.space_group_name_H-M   'P 1'
#
loop_
_entity.id
_entity.type
_entity.pdbx_description
1 polymer ?
#
loop_
_entity_poly.entity_id
_entity_poly.type
_entity_poly.pdbx_seq_one_letter_code
_entity_poly.pdbx_strand_id
1 'polypeptide(L)'
;MVQISYSYKNREFLQLEDALLNQLAQTGKTLLYALLEPMQDALLRENGKIRINLDQHPKIELVGFSMTVKEQIEMTLRGEA
;
A
#
# COMPACT_ATOMS: atom_id res chain seq x y z
N MET A 1 -11.68 -4.39 -1.85
CA MET A 1 -10.52 -4.93 -1.11
C MET A 1 -9.30 -4.16 -1.59
N VAL A 2 -8.54 -3.51 -0.71
CA VAL A 2 -7.48 -2.60 -1.15
C VAL A 2 -6.38 -3.35 -1.89
N GLN A 3 -6.04 -2.87 -3.08
CA GLN A 3 -4.98 -3.46 -3.89
C GLN A 3 -3.63 -2.90 -3.44
N ILE A 4 -2.69 -3.79 -3.12
CA ILE A 4 -1.31 -3.41 -2.75
C ILE A 4 -0.35 -4.07 -3.74
N SER A 5 0.50 -3.26 -4.37
CA SER A 5 1.58 -3.72 -5.26
C SER A 5 2.91 -3.05 -4.95
N TYR A 6 3.99 -3.69 -5.39
CA TYR A 6 5.33 -3.13 -5.34
C TYR A 6 5.69 -2.54 -6.70
N SER A 7 6.53 -1.53 -6.72
CA SER A 7 7.19 -1.07 -7.92
C SER A 7 8.70 -0.97 -7.70
N TYR A 8 9.46 -1.46 -8.67
CA TYR A 8 10.92 -1.44 -8.69
C TYR A 8 11.39 -1.29 -10.14
N LYS A 9 12.35 -0.41 -10.40
CA LYS A 9 12.84 -0.04 -11.74
C LYS A 9 11.69 0.32 -12.70
N ASN A 10 10.72 1.10 -12.22
CA ASN A 10 9.51 1.49 -12.96
C ASN A 10 8.63 0.33 -13.44
N ARG A 11 8.76 -0.86 -12.85
CA ARG A 11 7.90 -2.02 -13.12
C ARG A 11 7.10 -2.36 -11.89
N GLU A 12 5.81 -2.63 -12.06
CA GLU A 12 4.96 -3.13 -10.98
C GLU A 12 5.06 -4.66 -10.88
N PHE A 13 5.13 -5.13 -9.64
CA PHE A 13 5.24 -6.55 -9.33
C PHE A 13 4.17 -6.95 -8.32
N LEU A 14 3.53 -8.09 -8.59
CA LEU A 14 2.73 -8.82 -7.62
C LEU A 14 3.60 -9.74 -6.75
N GLN A 15 4.73 -10.18 -7.29
CA GLN A 15 5.75 -11.03 -6.65
C GLN A 15 7.13 -10.63 -7.19
N LEU A 16 8.14 -10.56 -6.32
CA LEU A 16 9.52 -10.24 -6.67
C LEU A 16 10.31 -11.53 -6.91
N GLU A 17 11.29 -11.50 -7.82
CA GLU A 17 12.13 -12.67 -8.17
C GLU A 17 13.08 -13.05 -7.03
N ASP A 18 13.61 -12.05 -6.31
CA ASP A 18 14.44 -12.27 -5.13
C ASP A 18 13.59 -12.74 -3.95
N ALA A 19 13.90 -13.92 -3.41
CA ALA A 19 13.11 -14.56 -2.36
C ALA A 19 13.07 -13.75 -1.04
N LEU A 20 14.18 -13.11 -0.67
CA LEU A 20 14.26 -12.29 0.55
C LEU A 20 13.44 -11.01 0.37
N LEU A 21 13.63 -10.33 -0.76
CA LEU A 21 12.89 -9.12 -1.11
C LEU A 21 11.39 -9.39 -1.20
N ASN A 22 11.01 -10.54 -1.77
CA ASN A 22 9.63 -10.97 -1.87
C ASN A 22 9.01 -11.28 -0.50
N GLN A 23 9.76 -11.89 0.42
CA GLN A 23 9.29 -12.13 1.78
C GLN A 23 9.09 -10.81 2.53
N LEU A 24 10.06 -9.89 2.45
CA LEU A 24 9.95 -8.55 3.05
C LEU A 24 8.75 -7.78 2.51
N ALA A 25 8.55 -7.83 1.18
CA ALA A 25 7.39 -7.27 0.52
C ALA A 25 6.11 -7.89 1.11
N GLN A 26 5.97 -9.21 1.12
CA GLN A 26 4.78 -9.87 1.63
C GLN A 26 4.49 -9.53 3.11
N THR A 27 5.51 -9.46 3.95
CA THR A 27 5.38 -9.01 5.34
C THR A 27 4.86 -7.57 5.42
N GLY A 28 5.44 -6.65 4.63
CA GLY A 28 4.98 -5.26 4.57
C GLY A 28 3.52 -5.13 4.11
N LYS A 29 3.10 -5.95 3.15
CA LYS A 29 1.70 -6.00 2.68
C LYS A 29 0.76 -6.42 3.81
N THR A 30 1.11 -7.48 4.55
CA THR A 30 0.31 -7.96 5.68
C THR A 30 0.20 -6.91 6.78
N LEU A 31 1.29 -6.23 7.12
CA LEU A 31 1.29 -5.16 8.13
C LEU A 31 0.43 -3.97 7.69
N LEU A 32 0.50 -3.57 6.42
CA LEU A 32 -0.37 -2.51 5.88
C LEU A 32 -1.84 -2.89 5.90
N TYR A 33 -2.19 -4.15 5.59
CA TYR A 33 -3.57 -4.60 5.72
C TYR A 33 -4.06 -4.53 7.17
N ALA A 34 -3.25 -4.97 8.13
CA ALA A 34 -3.63 -4.90 9.55
C ALA A 34 -3.81 -3.46 10.02
N LEU A 35 -2.91 -2.56 9.60
CA LEU A 35 -2.97 -1.15 9.97
C LEU A 35 -4.20 -0.44 9.40
N LEU A 36 -4.66 -0.86 8.21
CA LEU A 36 -5.81 -0.28 7.52
C LEU A 36 -7.12 -1.04 7.76
N GLU A 37 -7.11 -2.13 8.52
CA GLU A 37 -8.29 -2.91 8.88
C GLU A 37 -9.42 -2.05 9.48
N PRO A 38 -9.15 -1.07 10.37
CA PRO A 38 -10.22 -0.24 10.96
C PRO A 38 -11.02 0.58 9.94
N MET A 39 -10.47 0.82 8.74
CA MET A 39 -11.12 1.58 7.66
C MET A 39 -11.53 0.71 6.48
N GLN A 40 -11.62 -0.61 6.67
CA GLN A 40 -11.95 -1.56 5.61
C GLN A 40 -13.22 -1.17 4.83
N ASP A 41 -14.28 -0.72 5.51
CA ASP A 41 -15.54 -0.31 4.87
C ASP A 41 -15.36 0.87 3.91
N ALA A 42 -14.54 1.86 4.28
CA ALA A 42 -14.22 2.99 3.41
C ALA A 42 -13.43 2.51 2.18
N LEU A 43 -12.44 1.64 2.40
CA LEU A 43 -11.60 1.07 1.35
C LEU A 43 -12.37 0.15 0.39
N LEU A 44 -13.44 -0.51 0.85
CA LEU A 44 -14.29 -1.36 0.01
C LEU A 44 -15.12 -0.56 -1.00
N ARG A 45 -15.37 0.73 -0.72
CA ARG A 45 -16.16 1.62 -1.58
C ARG A 45 -15.31 2.36 -2.61
N GLU A 46 -13.99 2.25 -2.51
CA GLU A 46 -13.04 2.93 -3.38
C GLU A 46 -12.43 1.93 -4.39
N ASN A 47 -12.09 2.43 -5.58
CA ASN A 47 -11.31 1.68 -6.57
C ASN A 47 -9.83 2.10 -6.52
N GLY A 48 -9.29 2.14 -5.30
CA GLY A 48 -7.95 2.63 -5.02
C GLY A 48 -6.90 1.53 -4.86
N LYS A 49 -5.65 1.90 -5.13
CA LYS A 49 -4.48 1.05 -5.08
C LYS A 49 -3.35 1.75 -4.32
N ILE A 50 -2.76 1.03 -3.38
CA ILE A 50 -1.55 1.44 -2.67
C ILE A 50 -0.36 0.84 -3.42
N ARG A 51 0.54 1.70 -3.92
CA ARG A 51 1.77 1.28 -4.57
C ARG A 51 2.96 1.62 -3.68
N ILE A 52 3.75 0.61 -3.35
CA ILE A 52 5.00 0.77 -2.59
C ILE A 52 6.15 0.82 -3.59
N ASN A 53 6.78 1.98 -3.71
CA ASN A 53 7.98 2.16 -4.52
C ASN A 53 9.22 1.76 -3.72
N LEU A 54 10.01 0.84 -4.28
CA LEU A 54 11.25 0.30 -3.69
C LEU A 54 12.52 0.79 -4.40
N ASP A 55 12.41 1.78 -5.29
CA ASP A 55 13.56 2.42 -5.96
C ASP A 55 14.35 3.34 -5.01
N GLN A 56 15.27 4.14 -5.57
CA GLN A 56 16.18 5.01 -4.81
C GLN A 56 15.48 6.01 -3.86
N HIS A 57 14.20 6.30 -4.10
CA HIS A 57 13.37 7.09 -3.20
C HIS A 57 12.12 6.29 -2.80
N PRO A 58 12.24 5.43 -1.77
CA PRO A 58 11.13 4.62 -1.32
C PRO A 58 9.96 5.51 -0.87
N LYS A 59 8.77 5.21 -1.35
CA LYS A 59 7.55 5.96 -1.00
C LYS A 59 6.30 5.11 -1.18
N ILE A 60 5.24 5.49 -0.48
CA ILE A 60 3.91 4.93 -0.65
C ILE A 60 3.11 5.91 -1.51
N GLU A 61 2.54 5.41 -2.61
CA GLU A 61 1.66 6.16 -3.50
C GLU A 61 0.23 5.66 -3.34
N LEU A 62 -0.71 6.59 -3.17
CA LEU A 62 -2.14 6.31 -3.08
C LEU A 62 -2.78 6.71 -4.43
N VAL A 63 -3.16 5.71 -5.22
CA VAL A 63 -3.65 5.88 -6.59
C VAL A 63 -5.14 5.53 -6.64
N GLY A 64 -5.97 6.40 -7.23
CA GLY A 64 -7.39 6.11 -7.47
C GLY A 64 -8.31 6.17 -6.24
N PHE A 65 -7.81 6.62 -5.09
CA PHE A 65 -8.64 6.94 -3.92
C PHE A 65 -9.21 8.35 -4.03
N SER A 66 -10.42 8.56 -3.50
CA SER A 66 -10.92 9.89 -3.20
C SER A 66 -10.02 10.64 -2.21
N MET A 67 -10.04 11.98 -2.24
CA MET A 67 -9.19 12.79 -1.35
C MET A 67 -9.46 12.49 0.14
N THR A 68 -10.73 12.31 0.52
CA THR A 68 -11.11 12.00 1.90
C THR A 68 -10.52 10.67 2.38
N VAL A 69 -10.60 9.61 1.55
CA VAL A 69 -10.03 8.31 1.92
C VAL A 69 -8.50 8.37 1.90
N LYS A 70 -7.91 9.13 0.97
CA LYS A 70 -6.47 9.36 0.92
C LYS A 70 -5.95 10.00 2.20
N GLU A 71 -6.59 11.07 2.68
CA GLU A 71 -6.24 11.74 3.93
C GLU A 71 -6.36 10.80 5.13
N GLN A 72 -7.43 9.99 5.19
CA GLN A 72 -7.61 9.00 6.25
C GLN A 72 -6.49 7.95 6.24
N ILE A 73 -6.16 7.39 5.08
CA ILE A 73 -5.04 6.43 4.95
C ILE A 73 -3.76 7.08 5.46
N GLU A 74 -3.46 8.30 5.03
CA GLU A 74 -2.24 9.01 5.43
C GLU A 74 -2.19 9.28 6.94
N MET A 75 -3.30 9.70 7.56
CA MET A 75 -3.39 9.86 9.02
C MET A 75 -3.14 8.54 9.75
N THR A 76 -3.75 7.45 9.28
CA THR A 76 -3.54 6.12 9.85
C THR A 76 -2.08 5.67 9.72
N LEU A 77 -1.44 5.91 8.58
CA LEU A 77 -0.01 5.61 8.38
C LEU A 77 0.91 6.44 9.28
N ARG A 78 0.48 7.66 9.68
CA ARG A 78 1.20 8.52 10.63
C ARG A 78 0.87 8.22 12.10
N GLY A 79 -0.11 7.36 12.38
CA GLY A 79 -0.59 7.10 13.74
C GLY A 79 -1.42 8.25 14.33
N GLU A 80 -2.04 9.05 13.48
CA GLU A 80 -2.88 10.21 13.84
C GLU A 80 -4.38 9.87 13.88
N ALA A 81 -4.74 8.62 13.59
CA ALA A 81 -6.12 8.14 13.47
C ALA A 81 -6.68 7.62 14.80
#